data_AF-A0A2V8MIN6-F1
#
_entry.id   AF-A0A2V8MIN6-F1
#
_cell.length_a   1.000
_cell.length_b   1.000
_cell.length_c   1.000
_cell.angle_alpha   90.00
_cell.angle_beta   90.00
_cell.angle_gamma   90.00
#
_symmetry.space_group_name_H-M   'P 1'
#
loop_
_entity.id
_entity.type
_entity.pdbx_description
1 polymer ?
#
loop_
_entity_poly.entity_id
_entity_poly.type
_entity_poly.pdbx_seq_one_letter_code
_entity_poly.pdbx_strand_id
1 'polypeptide(L)' 'QTKEKPGMKLTPSLENLVKLSNAGLLEAYLLFVRPDNGIARDYESYRAANRDKLRRYWLEVVIGN' A
#
# COMPACT_ATOMS: atom_id res chain seq x y z
N GLN A 1 27.19 4.91 19.91
CA GLN A 1 26.70 3.55 19.65
C GLN A 1 25.19 3.57 19.72
N THR A 2 24.51 3.55 18.57
CA THR A 2 23.05 3.42 18.50
C THR A 2 22.69 1.96 18.84
N LYS A 3 21.98 1.75 19.94
CA LYS A 3 21.52 0.41 20.33
C LYS A 3 20.55 -0.11 19.27
N GLU A 4 20.96 -1.14 18.53
CA GLU A 4 20.04 -1.90 17.69
C GLU A 4 19.00 -2.56 18.60
N LYS A 5 17.72 -2.26 18.35
CA LYS A 5 16.61 -2.93 19.05
C LYS A 5 16.62 -4.41 18.64
N PRO A 6 16.38 -5.36 19.56
CA PRO A 6 16.39 -6.78 19.25
C PRO A 6 15.46 -7.04 18.07
N GLY A 7 15.95 -7.80 17.08
CA GLY A 7 15.29 -8.01 15.78
C GLY A 7 13.82 -8.38 15.93
N MET A 8 12.96 -7.36 15.86
CA MET A 8 11.52 -7.52 15.97
C MET A 8 11.05 -8.22 14.70
N LYS A 9 10.74 -9.52 14.80
CA LYS A 9 10.10 -10.23 13.70
C LYS A 9 8.77 -9.54 13.41
N LEU A 10 8.62 -9.06 12.19
CA LEU A 10 7.39 -8.44 11.75
C LEU A 10 6.30 -9.52 11.70
N THR A 11 5.07 -9.15 12.03
CA THR A 11 3.93 -10.03 11.75
C THR A 11 3.71 -10.07 10.23
N PRO A 12 3.14 -11.15 9.67
CA PRO A 12 2.90 -11.24 8.22
C PRO A 12 2.12 -10.04 7.65
N SER A 13 1.15 -9.53 8.40
CA SER A 13 0.40 -8.34 8.02
C SER A 13 1.29 -7.09 7.94
N LEU A 14 2.21 -6.91 8.89
CA LEU A 14 3.14 -5.79 8.89
C LEU A 14 4.20 -5.94 7.80
N GLU A 15 4.68 -7.15 7.53
CA GLU A 15 5.57 -7.44 6.40
C GLU A 15 4.93 -7.05 5.07
N ASN A 16 3.64 -7.36 4.88
CA ASN A 16 2.92 -7.00 3.66
C ASN A 16 2.77 -5.48 3.50
N LEU A 17 2.47 -4.76 4.58
CA LEU A 17 2.42 -3.29 4.54
C LEU A 17 3.80 -2.67 4.21
N VAL A 18 4.88 -3.22 4.77
CA VAL A 18 6.25 -2.80 4.45
C VAL A 18 6.58 -3.06 2.98
N LYS A 19 6.23 -4.24 2.44
CA LYS A 19 6.44 -4.56 1.01
C LYS A 19 5.68 -3.59 0.10
N LEU A 20 4.41 -3.33 0.39
CA LEU A 20 3.59 -2.39 -0.37
C LEU A 20 4.11 -0.95 -0.29
N SER A 21 4.58 -0.52 0.89
CA SER A 21 5.21 0.78 1.08
C SER A 21 6.48 0.92 0.24
N ASN A 22 7.39 -0.06 0.34
CA ASN A 22 8.63 -0.08 -0.43
C ASN A 22 8.39 -0.13 -1.96
N ALA A 23 7.28 -0.74 -2.40
CA ALA A 23 6.88 -0.81 -3.80
C ALA A 23 6.16 0.46 -4.31
N GLY A 24 5.84 1.41 -3.43
CA GLY A 24 5.03 2.60 -3.76
C GLY A 24 3.55 2.28 -4.01
N LEU A 25 3.03 1.18 -3.45
CA LEU A 25 1.69 0.65 -3.68
C LEU A 25 0.78 0.68 -2.44
N LEU A 26 1.28 1.20 -1.30
CA LEU A 26 0.51 1.26 -0.05
C LEU A 26 -0.77 2.08 -0.20
N GLU A 27 -0.71 3.20 -0.91
CA GLU A 27 -1.88 4.07 -1.16
C GLU A 27 -2.95 3.31 -1.96
N ALA A 28 -2.56 2.59 -3.01
CA ALA A 28 -3.49 1.77 -3.80
C ALA A 28 -4.16 0.67 -2.95
N TYR A 29 -3.41 0.04 -2.05
CA TYR A 29 -3.95 -0.92 -1.09
C TYR A 29 -5.02 -0.30 -0.18
N LEU A 30 -4.75 0.88 0.41
CA LEU A 30 -5.73 1.55 1.27
C LEU A 30 -7.01 1.90 0.51
N LEU A 31 -6.88 2.41 -0.73
CA LEU A 31 -8.02 2.78 -1.56
C LEU A 31 -8.95 1.61 -1.90
N PHE A 32 -8.40 0.42 -2.15
CA PHE A 32 -9.20 -0.74 -2.52
C PHE A 32 -9.66 -1.58 -1.33
N VAL A 33 -8.84 -1.70 -0.28
CA VAL A 33 -9.07 -2.65 0.83
C VAL A 33 -9.67 -1.97 2.05
N ARG A 34 -9.38 -0.69 2.29
CA ARG A 34 -9.80 0.06 3.47
C ARG A 34 -10.23 1.50 3.14
N PRO A 35 -11.16 1.72 2.19
CA PRO A 35 -11.65 3.06 1.91
C PRO A 35 -12.39 3.62 3.13
N ASP A 36 -12.21 4.92 3.38
CA ASP A 36 -12.95 5.67 4.37
C ASP A 36 -13.56 6.95 3.76
N ASN A 37 -14.36 7.66 4.54
CA ASN A 37 -15.05 8.87 4.08
C ASN A 37 -14.10 10.02 3.71
N GLY A 38 -12.89 10.06 4.25
CA GLY A 38 -11.86 11.03 3.87
C GLY A 38 -11.27 10.65 2.52
N ILE A 39 -10.85 9.40 2.38
CA ILE A 39 -10.34 8.81 1.13
C ILE A 39 -11.31 9.01 -0.04
N ALA A 40 -12.61 8.80 0.18
CA ALA A 40 -13.62 8.90 -0.86
C ALA A 40 -13.71 10.31 -1.49
N ARG A 41 -13.42 11.37 -0.72
CA ARG A 41 -13.48 12.76 -1.17
C ARG A 41 -12.40 13.09 -2.20
N ASP A 42 -11.19 12.59 -1.99
CA ASP A 42 -10.03 12.89 -2.83
C ASP A 42 -9.77 11.81 -3.90
N TYR A 43 -10.56 10.74 -3.87
CA TYR A 43 -10.36 9.56 -4.70
C TYR A 43 -10.40 9.86 -6.20
N GLU A 44 -11.31 10.71 -6.65
CA GLU A 44 -11.44 11.05 -8.08
C GLU A 44 -10.15 11.71 -8.60
N SER A 45 -9.69 12.76 -7.92
CA SER A 45 -8.44 13.45 -8.25
C SER A 45 -7.22 12.54 -8.15
N TYR A 46 -7.16 11.72 -7.10
CA TYR A 46 -6.06 10.78 -6.91
C TYR A 46 -6.01 9.74 -8.03
N ARG A 47 -7.17 9.15 -8.38
CA ARG A 47 -7.29 8.15 -9.45
C ARG A 47 -6.87 8.74 -10.80
N ALA A 48 -7.25 9.98 -11.10
CA ALA A 48 -6.87 10.64 -12.34
C ALA A 48 -5.34 10.78 -12.47
N ALA A 49 -4.66 11.17 -11.39
CA ALA A 49 -3.21 11.38 -11.38
C ALA A 49 -2.37 10.09 -11.20
N ASN A 50 -2.95 9.01 -10.67
CA ASN A 50 -2.22 7.81 -10.27
C ASN A 50 -2.77 6.52 -10.90
N ARG A 51 -3.46 6.62 -12.04
CA ARG A 51 -4.10 5.48 -12.71
C ARG A 51 -3.15 4.30 -12.94
N ASP A 52 -1.90 4.57 -13.30
CA ASP A 52 -0.89 3.55 -13.54
C ASP A 52 -0.52 2.79 -12.27
N LYS A 53 -0.38 3.47 -11.13
CA LYS A 53 -0.14 2.82 -9.83
C LYS A 53 -1.30 1.92 -9.43
N LEU A 54 -2.54 2.38 -9.65
CA LEU A 54 -3.73 1.57 -9.37
C LEU A 54 -3.76 0.32 -10.24
N ARG A 55 -3.51 0.45 -11.55
CA ARG A 55 -3.42 -0.69 -12.47
C ARG A 55 -2.31 -1.65 -12.05
N ARG A 56 -1.13 -1.12 -11.70
CA ARG A 56 0.03 -1.89 -11.25
C ARG A 56 -0.30 -2.71 -10.00
N TYR A 57 -0.97 -2.12 -9.01
CA TYR A 57 -1.44 -2.85 -7.83
C TYR A 57 -2.32 -4.05 -8.18
N TRP A 58 -3.27 -3.88 -9.10
CA TRP A 58 -4.13 -4.99 -9.54
C TRP A 58 -3.34 -6.11 -10.20
N LEU A 59 -2.39 -5.78 -11.07
CA LEU A 59 -1.59 -6.78 -11.78
C LEU A 59 -0.59 -7.48 -10.87
N GLU A 60 0.14 -6.74 -10.04
CA GLU A 60 1.23 -7.28 -9.22
C GLU A 60 0.76 -7.90 -7.90
N VAL A 61 -0.39 -7.49 -7.36
CA VAL A 61 -0.80 -7.85 -5.99
C VAL A 61 -2.13 -8.61 -5.94
N VAL A 62 -3.13 -8.21 -6.72
CA VAL A 62 -4.49 -8.79 -6.59
C VAL A 62 -4.73 -9.97 -7.53
N ILE A 63 -4.43 -9.79 -8.81
CA ILE A 63 -4.59 -10.84 -9.81
C ILE A 63 -3.42 -11.83 -9.66
N GLY A 64 -2.20 -11.29 -9.50
CA GLY A 64 -0.97 -12.06 -9.55
C GLY A 64 -0.72 -12.55 -10.98
N ASN A 65 0.53 -12.47 -11.43
CA ASN A 65 0.94 -13.22 -12.63
C ASN A 65 1.02 -14.72 -12.30
#